data_AF-A0A8K0KJ81-F1
#
_entry.id   AF-A0A8K0KJ81-F1
#
_cell.length_a   1.000
_cell.length_b   1.000
_cell.length_c   1.000
_cell.angle_alpha   90.00
_cell.angle_beta   90.00
_cell.angle_gamma   90.00
#
_symmetry.space_group_name_H-M   'P 1'
#
loop_
_entity.id
_entity.type
_entity.pdbx_description
1 polymer ?
#
loop_
_entity_poly.entity_id
_entity_poly.type
_entity_poly.pdbx_seq_one_letter_code
_entity_poly.pdbx_strand_id
1 'polypeptide(L)'
;TPTEIPLKAVYSDDAVDRSTVNRWIIKCCGCQPGKAIIVNETCSGHPITATDDKHRKHVDNLIQNYRRITQKRIANHIGTIPPMILQHDNACPHTSCATEEALRNLKFELIPHPPYPPNIAYCDFYIFPLIKRVLKGNHYTSDYEVKAAIASWIRENSE
;
A
#
# COMPACT_ATOMS: atom_id res chain seq x y z
N THR A 1 23.02 -15.53 15.53
CA THR A 1 22.99 -15.01 14.15
C THR A 1 21.60 -14.49 13.87
N PRO A 2 21.39 -13.17 13.84
CA PRO A 2 20.07 -12.55 13.72
C PRO A 2 19.71 -12.54 12.22
N THR A 3 18.52 -12.85 11.71
CA THR A 3 17.16 -12.64 12.23
C THR A 3 16.23 -13.60 11.48
N GLU A 4 16.10 -14.85 11.95
CA GLU A 4 14.98 -15.70 11.55
C GLU A 4 13.82 -15.34 12.49
N ILE A 5 12.85 -14.55 12.03
CA ILE A 5 11.51 -14.59 12.65
C ILE A 5 10.85 -15.81 12.00
N PRO A 6 10.74 -16.96 12.67
CA PRO A 6 10.03 -18.08 12.08
C PRO A 6 8.56 -17.64 12.10
N LEU A 7 7.86 -17.64 10.95
CA LEU A 7 6.41 -17.37 10.91
C LEU A 7 5.65 -18.17 11.98
N LYS A 8 6.19 -19.32 12.39
CA LYS A 8 5.72 -20.17 13.48
C LYS A 8 5.66 -19.50 14.86
N ALA A 9 6.50 -18.51 15.14
CA ALA A 9 6.45 -17.75 16.40
C ALA A 9 5.29 -16.75 16.45
N VAL A 10 4.81 -16.30 15.29
CA VAL A 10 3.74 -15.29 15.17
C VAL A 10 2.38 -15.93 14.88
N TYR A 11 2.37 -16.98 14.06
CA TYR A 11 1.16 -17.63 13.57
C TYR A 11 0.98 -19.06 14.11
N SER A 12 1.85 -19.54 15.00
CA SER A 12 1.79 -20.87 15.63
C SER A 12 1.46 -21.99 14.62
N ASP A 13 0.33 -22.67 14.79
CA ASP A 13 -0.09 -23.82 13.97
C ASP A 13 -0.72 -23.41 12.64
N ASP A 14 -1.08 -22.13 12.46
CA ASP A 14 -1.58 -21.56 11.20
C ASP A 14 -0.43 -21.13 10.27
N ALA A 15 0.82 -21.29 10.71
CA ALA A 15 1.99 -20.95 9.92
C ALA A 15 2.21 -21.96 8.79
N VAL A 16 2.17 -21.48 7.54
CA VAL A 16 2.57 -22.29 6.38
C VAL A 16 4.01 -22.76 6.52
N ASP A 17 4.25 -24.03 6.17
CA ASP A 17 5.56 -24.64 6.31
C ASP A 17 6.58 -24.03 5.32
N ARG A 18 7.86 -24.13 5.67
CA ARG A 18 8.97 -23.54 4.91
C ARG A 18 9.02 -24.04 3.45
N SER A 19 8.61 -25.27 3.18
CA SER A 19 8.60 -25.82 1.82
C SER A 19 7.48 -25.20 0.98
N THR A 20 6.32 -24.92 1.59
CA THR A 20 5.22 -24.19 0.94
C THR A 20 5.63 -22.76 0.61
N VAL A 21 6.27 -22.06 1.55
CA VAL A 21 6.81 -20.70 1.33
C VAL A 21 7.85 -20.71 0.20
N ASN A 22 8.79 -21.67 0.20
CA ASN A 22 9.80 -21.79 -0.85
C ASN A 22 9.18 -22.05 -2.23
N ARG A 23 8.14 -22.91 -2.31
CA ARG A 23 7.40 -23.13 -3.55
C ARG A 23 6.74 -21.86 -4.06
N TRP A 24 6.18 -21.05 -3.16
CA TRP A 24 5.58 -19.77 -3.52
C TRP A 24 6.62 -18.77 -4.03
N ILE A 25 7.76 -18.64 -3.35
CA ILE A 25 8.85 -17.74 -3.77
C ILE A 25 9.37 -18.14 -5.17
N ILE A 26 9.61 -19.44 -5.40
CA ILE A 26 10.04 -19.94 -6.70
C ILE A 26 9.00 -19.63 -7.79
N LYS A 27 7.71 -19.82 -7.50
CA LYS A 27 6.61 -19.57 -8.44
C LYS A 27 6.38 -18.08 -8.72
N CYS A 28 6.47 -17.22 -7.69
CA CYS A 28 6.22 -15.78 -7.81
C CYS A 28 7.40 -15.02 -8.39
N CYS A 29 8.64 -15.39 -8.05
CA CYS A 29 9.85 -14.71 -8.51
C CYS A 29 10.44 -15.30 -9.81
N GLY A 30 9.87 -16.41 -10.32
CA GLY A 30 10.35 -17.06 -11.54
C GLY A 30 11.78 -17.63 -11.43
N CYS A 31 12.26 -17.90 -10.21
CA CYS A 31 13.62 -18.39 -9.97
C CYS A 31 13.74 -19.90 -10.22
N GLN A 32 14.90 -20.38 -10.69
CA GLN A 32 15.14 -21.82 -10.83
C GLN A 32 15.23 -22.51 -9.45
N PRO A 33 14.67 -23.72 -9.28
CA PRO A 33 14.82 -24.49 -8.05
C PRO A 33 16.30 -24.66 -7.68
N GLY A 34 16.68 -24.23 -6.47
CA GLY A 34 18.06 -24.33 -5.96
C GLY A 34 18.93 -23.07 -6.08
N LYS A 35 18.46 -21.98 -6.70
CA LYS A 35 19.19 -20.69 -6.78
C LYS A 35 18.67 -19.57 -5.86
N ALA A 36 17.58 -19.82 -5.12
CA ALA A 36 17.02 -18.82 -4.23
C ALA A 36 17.89 -18.68 -2.96
N ILE A 37 18.60 -17.56 -2.84
CA ILE A 37 19.30 -17.20 -1.60
C ILE A 37 18.26 -16.59 -0.67
N ILE A 38 17.89 -17.33 0.38
CA ILE A 38 16.87 -16.94 1.37
C ILE A 38 17.62 -16.49 2.62
N VAL A 39 18.32 -15.36 2.53
CA VAL A 39 18.97 -14.73 3.69
C VAL A 39 18.47 -13.30 3.76
N ASN A 40 17.92 -12.91 4.91
CA ASN A 40 17.60 -11.51 5.17
C ASN A 40 18.92 -10.76 5.35
N GLU A 41 19.22 -9.84 4.43
CA GLU A 41 20.34 -8.93 4.59
C GLU A 41 20.06 -7.90 5.69
N THR A 42 21.11 -7.37 6.31
CA THR A 42 20.97 -6.35 7.35
C THR A 42 20.64 -5.01 6.70
N CYS A 43 19.38 -4.58 6.79
CA CYS A 43 18.94 -3.29 6.27
C CYS A 43 19.48 -2.15 7.14
N SER A 44 20.55 -1.48 6.69
CA SER A 44 21.00 -0.22 7.28
C SER A 44 20.02 0.90 6.95
N GLY A 45 19.40 1.51 7.97
CA GLY A 45 18.60 2.72 7.79
C GLY A 45 17.32 2.83 8.62
N HIS A 46 16.95 1.82 9.41
CA HIS A 46 15.72 1.85 10.20
C HIS A 46 15.96 2.33 11.65
N PRO A 47 15.62 3.58 12.01
CA PRO A 47 15.47 3.92 13.42
C PRO A 47 14.20 3.22 13.95
N ILE A 48 14.35 2.43 15.02
CA ILE A 48 13.28 1.64 15.65
C ILE A 48 12.39 2.49 16.59
N THR A 49 12.64 3.81 16.69
CA THR A 49 12.13 4.62 17.82
C THR A 49 11.35 5.89 17.43
N ALA A 50 10.83 6.00 16.21
CA ALA A 50 10.23 7.25 15.72
C ALA A 50 8.72 7.15 15.43
N THR A 51 7.92 6.59 16.34
CA THR A 51 6.45 6.59 16.21
C THR A 51 5.81 7.24 17.43
N ASP A 52 6.04 8.55 17.58
CA ASP A 52 5.24 9.39 18.47
C ASP A 52 4.02 9.90 17.69
N ASP A 53 2.83 9.87 18.28
CA ASP A 53 1.57 10.23 17.62
C ASP A 53 1.55 11.69 17.14
N LYS A 54 2.38 12.53 17.76
CA LYS A 54 2.62 13.91 17.34
C LYS A 54 3.29 13.99 15.97
N HIS A 55 4.27 13.12 15.69
CA HIS A 55 4.95 13.08 14.39
C HIS A 55 4.01 12.58 13.29
N ARG A 56 3.18 11.58 13.60
CA ARG A 56 2.15 11.08 12.67
C ARG A 56 1.18 12.20 12.26
N LYS A 57 0.61 12.91 13.24
CA LYS A 57 -0.28 14.05 13.00
C LYS A 57 0.39 15.18 12.22
N HIS A 58 1.68 15.43 12.44
CA HIS A 58 2.41 16.46 11.72
C HIS A 58 2.61 16.10 10.25
N VAL A 59 2.99 14.84 9.96
CA VAL A 59 3.12 14.32 8.60
C VAL A 59 1.77 14.30 7.88
N ASP A 60 0.69 13.88 8.54
CA ASP A 60 -0.65 13.87 7.97
C ASP A 60 -1.11 15.29 7.59
N ASN A 61 -0.91 16.26 8.48
CA ASN A 61 -1.21 17.66 8.20
C ASN A 61 -0.35 18.22 7.06
N LEU A 62 0.93 17.84 6.99
CA LEU A 62 1.82 18.25 5.91
C LEU A 62 1.32 17.70 4.57
N ILE A 63 1.02 16.40 4.49
CA ILE A 63 0.57 15.75 3.25
C ILE A 63 -0.76 16.36 2.77
N GLN A 64 -1.72 16.58 3.67
CA GLN A 64 -3.03 17.14 3.31
C GLN A 64 -2.95 18.59 2.84
N ASN A 65 -2.17 19.43 3.53
CA ASN A 65 -2.01 20.84 3.18
C ASN A 65 -1.25 21.02 1.86
N TYR A 66 -0.15 20.29 1.67
CA TYR A 66 0.66 20.45 0.46
C TYR A 66 -0.04 19.90 -0.78
N ARG A 67 -0.81 18.79 -0.68
CA ARG A 67 -1.55 18.24 -1.83
C ARG A 67 -2.68 19.17 -2.29
N ARG A 68 -3.51 19.66 -1.35
CA ARG A 68 -4.63 20.58 -1.66
C ARG A 68 -4.14 21.93 -2.21
N ILE A 69 -3.08 22.50 -1.64
CA ILE A 69 -2.52 23.79 -2.07
C ILE A 69 -1.82 23.66 -3.43
N THR A 70 -1.03 22.60 -3.64
CA THR A 70 -0.28 22.42 -4.88
C THR A 70 -1.20 22.17 -6.07
N GLN A 71 -2.22 21.32 -5.92
CA GLN A 71 -3.20 21.07 -6.99
C GLN A 71 -3.97 22.34 -7.38
N LYS A 72 -4.43 23.13 -6.39
CA LYS A 72 -5.16 24.38 -6.64
C LYS A 72 -4.26 25.46 -7.26
N ARG A 73 -3.00 25.57 -6.83
CA ARG A 73 -2.02 26.53 -7.40
C ARG A 73 -1.63 26.17 -8.83
N ILE A 74 -1.40 24.89 -9.12
CA ILE A 74 -1.09 24.42 -10.48
C ILE A 74 -2.29 24.66 -11.40
N ALA A 75 -3.51 24.31 -10.98
CA ALA A 75 -4.72 24.54 -11.77
C ALA A 75 -4.94 26.02 -12.10
N ASN A 76 -4.75 26.90 -11.11
CA ASN A 76 -4.91 28.34 -11.30
C ASN A 76 -3.81 28.95 -12.19
N HIS A 77 -2.61 28.38 -12.20
CA HIS A 77 -1.48 28.92 -12.96
C HIS A 77 -1.49 28.48 -14.44
N ILE A 78 -2.01 27.29 -14.75
CA ILE A 78 -2.00 26.71 -16.10
C ILE A 78 -3.32 26.97 -16.85
N GLY A 79 -4.38 27.41 -16.16
CA GLY A 79 -5.69 27.69 -16.79
C GLY A 79 -6.39 26.42 -17.31
N THR A 80 -5.86 25.24 -16.97
CA THR A 80 -6.39 23.92 -17.29
C THR A 80 -6.37 23.05 -16.04
N ILE A 81 -7.22 22.02 -15.99
CA ILE A 81 -7.20 21.04 -14.91
C ILE A 81 -5.85 20.30 -15.03
N PRO A 82 -4.98 20.32 -14.00
CA PRO A 82 -3.71 19.63 -14.05
C PRO A 82 -3.93 18.13 -14.25
N PRO A 83 -3.00 17.45 -14.92
CA PRO A 83 -3.09 16.01 -15.09
C PRO A 83 -3.26 15.33 -13.73
N MET A 84 -4.17 14.36 -13.68
CA MET A 84 -4.48 13.70 -12.41
C MET A 84 -3.30 12.82 -12.01
N ILE A 85 -2.70 13.14 -10.86
CA ILE A 85 -1.55 12.41 -10.35
C ILE A 85 -2.03 11.15 -9.60
N LEU A 86 -1.62 9.98 -10.07
CA LEU A 86 -1.91 8.68 -9.48
C LEU A 86 -0.70 8.14 -8.72
N GLN A 87 -0.99 7.57 -7.55
CA GLN A 87 -0.01 6.82 -6.76
C GLN A 87 -0.59 5.44 -6.51
N HIS A 88 0.08 4.41 -7.00
CA HIS A 88 -0.21 3.00 -6.71
C HIS A 88 1.10 2.26 -6.45
N ASP A 89 1.00 1.04 -5.93
CA ASP A 89 2.15 0.15 -5.76
C ASP A 89 2.62 -0.45 -7.10
N ASN A 90 3.79 -1.08 -7.11
CA ASN A 90 4.34 -1.75 -8.28
C ASN A 90 3.80 -3.18 -8.45
N ALA A 91 2.57 -3.45 -8.02
CA ALA A 91 1.96 -4.76 -8.25
C ALA A 91 1.90 -5.05 -9.76
N CYS A 92 2.15 -6.31 -10.16
CA CYS A 92 2.22 -6.69 -11.58
C CYS A 92 1.02 -6.22 -12.44
N PRO A 93 -0.24 -6.22 -11.97
CA PRO A 93 -1.36 -5.67 -12.74
C PRO A 93 -1.23 -4.16 -12.99
N HIS A 94 -0.62 -3.42 -12.07
CA HIS A 94 -0.49 -1.96 -12.14
C HIS A 94 0.67 -1.53 -13.04
N THR A 95 1.70 -2.36 -13.18
CA THR A 95 2.85 -2.13 -14.08
C THR A 95 2.70 -2.86 -15.42
N SER A 96 1.50 -3.37 -15.75
CA SER A 96 1.27 -4.04 -17.03
C SER A 96 1.20 -3.02 -18.18
N CYS A 97 1.65 -3.41 -19.38
CA CYS A 97 1.59 -2.54 -20.55
C CYS A 97 0.18 -1.99 -20.83
N ALA A 98 -0.85 -2.83 -20.64
CA ALA A 98 -2.24 -2.45 -20.84
C ALA A 98 -2.69 -1.35 -19.85
N THR A 99 -2.26 -1.46 -18.59
CA THR A 99 -2.56 -0.46 -17.56
C THR A 99 -1.83 0.85 -17.85
N GLU A 100 -0.54 0.79 -18.19
CA GLU A 100 0.21 2.00 -18.55
C GLU A 100 -0.37 2.72 -19.77
N GLU A 101 -0.84 1.97 -20.77
CA GLU A 101 -1.50 2.54 -21.95
C GLU A 101 -2.83 3.21 -21.58
N ALA A 102 -3.64 2.56 -20.74
CA ALA A 102 -4.87 3.16 -20.23
C ALA A 102 -4.60 4.45 -19.44
N LEU A 103 -3.56 4.47 -18.59
CA LEU A 103 -3.18 5.67 -17.83
C LEU A 103 -2.74 6.83 -18.75
N ARG A 104 -1.96 6.52 -19.80
CA ARG A 104 -1.58 7.52 -20.82
C ARG A 104 -2.80 8.08 -21.54
N ASN A 105 -3.75 7.23 -21.94
CA ASN A 105 -4.99 7.66 -22.61
C ASN A 105 -5.86 8.55 -21.72
N LEU A 106 -5.89 8.26 -20.43
CA LEU A 106 -6.62 9.05 -19.43
C LEU A 106 -5.87 10.33 -19.01
N LYS A 107 -4.63 10.54 -19.48
CA LYS A 107 -3.73 11.64 -19.09
C LYS A 107 -3.41 11.67 -17.59
N PHE A 108 -3.24 10.50 -17.01
CA PHE A 108 -2.81 10.36 -15.62
C PHE A 108 -1.28 10.37 -15.55
N GLU A 109 -0.74 11.10 -14.60
CA GLU A 109 0.69 11.08 -14.30
C GLU A 109 0.95 10.13 -13.13
N LEU A 110 1.86 9.17 -13.32
CA LEU A 110 2.20 8.21 -12.29
C LEU A 110 3.36 8.73 -11.43
N ILE A 111 3.19 8.73 -10.11
CA ILE A 111 4.30 8.95 -9.18
C ILE A 111 5.14 7.66 -9.13
N PRO A 112 6.46 7.72 -9.39
CA PRO A 112 7.34 6.56 -9.25
C PRO A 112 7.26 5.97 -7.85
N HIS A 113 6.97 4.67 -7.75
CA HIS A 113 6.97 3.94 -6.48
C HIS A 113 8.28 3.14 -6.33
N PRO A 114 8.95 3.18 -5.18
CA PRO A 114 10.16 2.39 -4.96
C PRO A 114 9.84 0.87 -4.89
N PRO A 115 10.72 -0.02 -5.38
CA PRO A 115 10.54 -1.47 -5.22
C PRO A 115 10.85 -1.92 -3.76
N TYR A 116 9.82 -2.29 -2.97
CA TYR A 116 9.82 -2.96 -1.62
C TYR A 116 10.71 -2.36 -0.46
N PRO A 117 10.27 -2.28 0.84
CA PRO A 117 9.03 -1.74 1.49
C PRO A 117 9.34 -0.69 2.64
N PRO A 118 8.37 -0.05 3.34
CA PRO A 118 6.94 -0.32 3.45
C PRO A 118 6.10 0.46 2.45
N ASN A 119 4.97 -0.16 2.09
CA ASN A 119 4.02 0.26 1.07
C ASN A 119 3.45 1.67 1.34
N ILE A 120 4.12 2.72 0.85
CA ILE A 120 3.77 4.15 1.04
C ILE A 120 2.47 4.53 0.30
N ALA A 121 1.73 3.58 -0.26
CA ALA A 121 0.41 3.88 -0.78
C ALA A 121 -0.45 4.44 0.36
N TYR A 122 -0.99 5.64 0.13
CA TYR A 122 -1.87 6.31 1.07
C TYR A 122 -3.05 5.42 1.49
N CYS A 123 -3.53 4.58 0.57
CA CYS A 123 -4.58 3.61 0.84
C CYS A 123 -4.18 2.61 1.93
N ASP A 124 -2.97 2.06 1.86
CA ASP A 124 -2.50 1.03 2.80
C ASP A 124 -2.17 1.59 4.18
N PHE A 125 -1.60 2.78 4.25
CA PHE A 125 -1.23 3.41 5.51
C PHE A 125 -2.37 4.13 6.23
N TYR A 126 -3.29 4.74 5.48
CA TYR A 126 -4.30 5.63 6.05
C TYR A 126 -5.71 5.05 5.93
N ILE A 127 -6.14 4.72 4.71
CA ILE A 127 -7.55 4.38 4.45
C ILE A 127 -7.90 2.99 4.97
N PHE A 128 -7.12 1.96 4.63
CA PHE A 128 -7.44 0.57 5.00
C PHE A 128 -7.49 0.33 6.51
N PRO A 129 -6.58 0.90 7.35
CA PRO A 129 -6.72 0.78 8.80
C PRO A 129 -8.02 1.40 9.33
N LEU A 130 -8.48 2.52 8.78
CA LEU A 130 -9.73 3.16 9.18
C LEU A 130 -10.94 2.30 8.80
N ILE A 131 -10.99 1.84 7.55
CA ILE A 131 -12.05 0.93 7.08
C ILE A 131 -12.08 -0.35 7.93
N LYS A 132 -10.92 -0.96 8.20
CA LYS A 132 -10.83 -2.16 9.03
C LYS A 132 -11.40 -1.94 10.43
N ARG A 133 -11.22 -0.75 11.03
CA ARG A 133 -11.82 -0.44 12.34
C ARG A 133 -13.35 -0.42 12.30
N VAL A 134 -13.92 0.12 11.24
CA VAL A 134 -15.38 0.23 11.05
C VAL A 134 -16.01 -1.12 10.76
N LEU A 135 -15.31 -1.98 10.01
CA LEU A 135 -15.78 -3.33 9.70
C LEU A 135 -15.59 -4.31 10.86
N LYS A 136 -14.63 -4.04 11.77
CA LYS A 136 -14.29 -4.95 12.87
C LYS A 136 -15.48 -5.16 13.81
N GLY A 137 -15.82 -6.44 14.03
CA GLY A 137 -16.88 -6.83 14.97
C GLY A 137 -18.28 -6.89 14.35
N ASN A 138 -18.42 -6.50 13.08
CA ASN A 138 -19.67 -6.65 12.34
C ASN A 138 -19.68 -7.98 11.57
N HIS A 139 -20.84 -8.64 11.56
CA HIS A 139 -21.09 -9.81 10.74
C HIS A 139 -21.90 -9.39 9.51
N TYR A 140 -21.35 -9.67 8.33
CA TYR A 140 -22.01 -9.43 7.06
C TYR A 140 -22.38 -10.76 6.44
N THR A 141 -23.60 -10.87 5.94
CA THR A 141 -24.13 -12.08 5.31
C THR A 141 -23.88 -12.12 3.80
N SER A 142 -23.53 -10.97 3.21
CA SER A 142 -23.21 -10.86 1.79
C SER A 142 -22.19 -9.76 1.48
N ASP A 143 -21.52 -9.89 0.35
CA ASP A 143 -20.62 -8.87 -0.20
C ASP A 143 -21.32 -7.52 -0.41
N TYR A 144 -22.62 -7.53 -0.69
CA TYR A 144 -23.41 -6.32 -0.87
C TYR A 144 -23.46 -5.50 0.41
N GLU A 145 -23.66 -6.14 1.56
CA GLU A 145 -23.69 -5.47 2.86
C GLU A 145 -22.33 -4.87 3.22
N VAL A 146 -21.23 -5.58 2.91
CA VAL A 146 -19.87 -5.06 3.10
C VAL A 146 -19.65 -3.81 2.23
N LYS A 147 -20.01 -3.88 0.94
CA LYS A 147 -19.90 -2.74 0.01
C LYS A 147 -20.74 -1.55 0.47
N ALA A 148 -21.96 -1.78 0.93
CA ALA A 148 -22.85 -0.74 1.44
C ALA A 148 -22.28 -0.07 2.70
N ALA A 149 -21.73 -0.84 3.64
CA ALA A 149 -21.10 -0.32 4.84
C ALA A 149 -19.87 0.55 4.52
N ILE A 150 -19.00 0.09 3.62
CA ILE A 150 -17.84 0.86 3.16
C ILE A 150 -18.29 2.14 2.45
N ALA A 151 -19.30 2.06 1.57
CA ALA A 151 -19.81 3.22 0.84
C ALA A 151 -20.42 4.28 1.77
N SER A 152 -21.16 3.85 2.82
CA SER A 152 -21.66 4.80 3.82
C SER A 152 -20.53 5.48 4.56
N TRP A 153 -19.53 4.70 5.01
CA TRP A 153 -18.36 5.24 5.69
C TRP A 153 -17.61 6.25 4.82
N ILE A 154 -17.38 5.95 3.53
CA ILE A 154 -16.70 6.88 2.61
C ILE A 154 -17.49 8.18 2.51
N ARG A 155 -18.82 8.11 2.32
CA ARG A 155 -19.69 9.29 2.20
C ARG A 155 -19.66 10.15 3.46
N GLU A 156 -19.63 9.54 4.63
CA GLU A 156 -19.56 10.22 5.93
C GLU A 156 -18.19 10.88 6.19
N ASN A 157 -17.13 10.40 5.54
CA ASN A 157 -15.75 10.86 5.75
C ASN A 157 -15.19 11.64 4.54
N SER A 158 -16.02 11.96 3.54
CA SER A 158 -15.61 12.63 2.30
C SER A 158 -15.74 14.17 2.30
N GLU A 159 -15.87 14.80 3.46
CA GLU A 159 -15.97 16.27 3.61
C GLU A 159 -14.61 16.99 3.76
#